data_AF-V6DIN8-F1
#
_entry.id   AF-V6DIN8-F1
#
_cell.length_a   1.000
_cell.length_b   1.000
_cell.length_c   1.000
_cell.angle_alpha   90.00
_cell.angle_beta   90.00
_cell.angle_gamma   90.00
#
_symmetry.space_group_name_H-M   'P 1'
#
loop_
_entity.id
_entity.type
_entity.pdbx_description
1 polymer ?
#
loop_
_entity_poly.entity_id
_entity_poly.type
_entity_poly.pdbx_seq_one_letter_code
_entity_poly.pdbx_strand_id
1 'polypeptide(L)'
;MLKKYGLVLGLIWFCSNDILSMKGYSSDDDYTSEYTPSAPLPDYTYYRPSSRSPLKPNLELNAESNIILDKWHNFLNGEAQDTFEVLYVKSFLTDLVTVWQELDKINVLGSTNKKDIKAISKANKKYNIFYGPISLALNSFFHTVLNKNLGDDRNSQIVRFLNYLPSLAAWKNLYLDGYIERNAKVIAGYNRISKRDLSSTKFLQKAWFGINKILPYAFILGIKKLNSNMENASYKDLAKCFEVLKLASDISETIRKSHGYTAEMGNYERYRASLIK
;
A
#
# COMPACT_ATOMS: atom_id res chain seq x y z
N MET A 1 7.37 -26.55 -6.95
CA MET A 1 6.45 -25.59 -6.28
C MET A 1 7.02 -24.19 -6.15
N LEU A 2 8.31 -23.97 -5.86
CA LEU A 2 8.94 -22.64 -5.71
C LEU A 2 8.74 -21.66 -6.89
N LYS A 3 8.62 -22.13 -8.13
CA LYS A 3 8.37 -21.27 -9.31
C LYS A 3 7.03 -20.50 -9.27
N LYS A 4 6.02 -20.98 -8.53
CA LYS A 4 4.71 -20.29 -8.43
C LYS A 4 4.70 -19.13 -7.42
N TYR A 5 5.62 -19.12 -6.46
CA TYR A 5 5.68 -18.11 -5.38
C TYR A 5 6.67 -16.97 -5.66
N GLY A 6 7.63 -17.19 -6.58
CA GLY A 6 8.53 -16.14 -7.06
C GLY A 6 7.82 -14.98 -7.78
N LEU A 7 6.69 -15.26 -8.44
CA LEU A 7 5.88 -14.23 -9.11
C LEU A 7 5.24 -13.26 -8.09
N VAL A 8 4.81 -13.79 -6.95
CA VAL A 8 4.15 -13.03 -5.89
C VAL A 8 5.16 -12.12 -5.15
N LEU A 9 6.33 -12.66 -4.83
CA LEU A 9 7.44 -11.89 -4.23
C LEU A 9 8.00 -10.84 -5.22
N GLY A 10 8.07 -11.19 -6.51
CA GLY A 10 8.44 -10.27 -7.58
C GLY A 10 7.44 -9.11 -7.73
N LEU A 11 6.13 -9.37 -7.58
CA LEU A 11 5.10 -8.33 -7.62
C LEU A 11 5.16 -7.39 -6.39
N ILE A 12 5.40 -7.92 -5.19
CA ILE A 12 5.56 -7.11 -3.97
C ILE A 12 6.81 -6.22 -4.07
N TRP A 13 7.92 -6.77 -4.58
CA TRP A 13 9.16 -6.03 -4.79
C TRP A 13 9.03 -4.98 -5.92
N PHE A 14 8.40 -5.33 -7.04
CA PHE A 14 8.14 -4.43 -8.16
C PHE A 14 7.26 -3.25 -7.76
N CYS A 15 6.15 -3.50 -7.03
CA CYS A 15 5.30 -2.43 -6.52
C CYS A 15 6.02 -1.52 -5.52
N SER A 16 6.94 -2.06 -4.72
CA SER A 16 7.72 -1.26 -3.75
C SER A 16 8.74 -0.35 -4.44
N ASN A 17 9.40 -0.82 -5.51
CA ASN A 17 10.38 -0.04 -6.27
C ASN A 17 9.76 1.04 -7.18
N ASP A 18 8.63 0.73 -7.84
CA ASP A 18 7.92 1.71 -8.67
C ASP A 18 7.28 2.83 -7.84
N ILE A 19 6.90 2.54 -6.60
CA ILE A 19 6.39 3.56 -5.67
C ILE A 19 7.53 4.46 -5.17
N LEU A 20 8.73 3.91 -4.95
CA LEU A 20 9.93 4.68 -4.56
C LEU A 20 10.48 5.55 -5.69
N SER A 21 10.33 5.13 -6.95
CA SER A 21 10.77 5.91 -8.13
C SER A 21 9.88 7.12 -8.44
N MET A 22 8.64 7.16 -7.91
CA MET A 22 7.73 8.30 -8.06
C MET A 22 8.12 9.54 -7.24
N LYS A 23 9.21 9.51 -6.45
CA LYS A 23 9.78 10.71 -5.80
C LYS A 23 10.40 11.71 -6.78
N GLY A 24 10.59 11.33 -8.04
CA GLY A 24 11.10 12.20 -9.11
C GLY A 24 10.02 12.80 -10.00
N TYR A 25 9.04 13.54 -9.46
CA TYR A 25 8.19 14.39 -10.30
C TYR A 25 8.91 15.72 -10.58
N SER A 26 9.81 15.67 -11.56
CA SER A 26 10.26 16.85 -12.30
C SER A 26 9.11 17.42 -13.12
N SER A 27 9.06 18.73 -13.15
CA SER A 27 8.19 19.60 -13.95
C SER A 27 8.37 19.39 -15.45
N ASP A 28 7.25 19.51 -16.19
CA ASP A 28 7.16 20.06 -17.56
C ASP A 28 7.78 19.19 -18.69
N ASP A 29 7.30 19.05 -19.94
CA ASP A 29 6.38 19.81 -20.79
C ASP A 29 5.83 18.97 -21.98
N ASP A 30 4.72 19.43 -22.57
CA ASP A 30 4.41 19.30 -24.00
C ASP A 30 5.45 20.13 -24.79
N TYR A 31 6.30 19.53 -25.64
CA TYR A 31 6.82 20.18 -26.86
C TYR A 31 7.43 19.16 -27.84
N THR A 32 7.15 19.39 -29.11
CA THR A 32 7.61 18.71 -30.34
C THR A 32 9.05 19.05 -30.74
N SER A 33 9.72 18.10 -31.41
CA SER A 33 10.95 18.20 -32.26
C SER A 33 12.23 18.72 -31.59
N GLU A 34 13.43 18.15 -31.76
CA GLU A 34 14.10 17.83 -33.01
C GLU A 34 15.14 16.70 -32.81
N TYR A 35 15.35 15.98 -33.90
CA TYR A 35 16.39 14.97 -34.10
C TYR A 35 17.65 15.65 -34.64
N THR A 36 18.84 15.33 -34.13
CA THR A 36 20.10 15.24 -34.92
C THR A 36 21.27 14.71 -34.06
N PRO A 37 22.32 14.11 -34.68
CA PRO A 37 22.98 12.93 -34.13
C PRO A 37 24.46 13.10 -33.75
N SER A 38 24.93 12.10 -32.99
CA SER A 38 26.29 11.51 -32.93
C SER A 38 27.50 12.43 -32.76
N ALA A 39 28.20 12.25 -31.63
CA ALA A 39 29.62 12.53 -31.48
C ALA A 39 30.35 11.28 -30.93
N PRO A 40 31.63 11.06 -31.25
CA PRO A 40 32.28 9.75 -31.21
C PRO A 40 32.77 9.37 -29.81
N LEU A 41 32.77 8.06 -29.54
CA LEU A 41 33.34 7.44 -28.34
C LEU A 41 34.86 7.61 -28.30
N PRO A 42 35.46 8.01 -27.16
CA PRO A 42 36.90 7.96 -27.00
C PRO A 42 37.39 6.53 -26.67
N ASP A 43 38.55 6.24 -27.22
CA ASP A 43 39.31 4.99 -27.17
C ASP A 43 39.80 4.68 -25.75
N TYR A 44 39.33 3.58 -25.15
CA TYR A 44 39.81 3.12 -23.84
C TYR A 44 40.81 1.98 -24.02
N THR A 45 42.09 2.33 -23.84
CA THR A 45 43.20 1.41 -23.65
C THR A 45 42.97 0.49 -22.45
N TYR A 46 43.08 -0.83 -22.68
CA TYR A 46 43.03 -1.87 -21.64
C TYR A 46 44.27 -1.80 -20.73
N TYR A 47 44.10 -1.31 -19.50
CA TYR A 47 45.00 -1.65 -18.39
C TYR A 47 44.51 -2.92 -17.71
N ARG A 48 45.36 -3.95 -17.63
CA ARG A 48 45.12 -5.21 -16.92
C ARG A 48 45.75 -5.10 -15.52
N PRO A 49 44.97 -4.99 -14.42
CA PRO A 49 45.52 -5.17 -13.10
C PRO A 49 45.55 -6.67 -12.77
N SER A 50 46.75 -7.21 -12.65
CA SER A 50 47.02 -8.51 -12.04
C SER A 50 46.61 -8.51 -10.56
N SER A 51 46.29 -9.71 -10.06
CA SER A 51 45.98 -10.10 -8.67
C SER A 51 44.68 -9.55 -8.05
N ARG A 52 43.60 -10.31 -8.18
CA ARG A 52 42.54 -10.36 -7.16
C ARG A 52 42.77 -11.59 -6.29
N SER A 53 43.13 -11.36 -5.03
CA SER A 53 42.97 -12.34 -3.95
C SER A 53 41.51 -12.81 -3.92
N PRO A 54 41.22 -14.09 -3.61
CA PRO A 54 39.85 -14.55 -3.51
C PRO A 54 39.12 -13.76 -2.42
N LEU A 55 38.09 -13.00 -2.81
CA LEU A 55 37.13 -12.43 -1.88
C LEU A 55 36.51 -13.59 -1.09
N LYS A 56 36.69 -13.56 0.24
CA LYS A 56 35.93 -14.42 1.15
C LYS A 56 34.44 -14.20 0.85
N PRO A 57 33.64 -15.26 0.61
CA PRO A 57 32.21 -15.08 0.45
C PRO A 57 31.66 -14.51 1.77
N ASN A 58 30.96 -13.38 1.66
CA ASN A 58 30.16 -12.79 2.72
C ASN A 58 29.18 -13.85 3.25
N LEU A 59 29.53 -14.49 4.37
CA LEU A 59 28.73 -15.53 4.99
C LEU A 59 27.52 -14.98 5.75
N GLU A 60 27.49 -13.67 6.02
CA GLU A 60 26.44 -13.05 6.85
C GLU A 60 25.15 -12.77 6.09
N LEU A 61 25.21 -12.51 4.77
CA LEU A 61 24.00 -12.29 3.95
C LEU A 61 23.19 -13.58 3.72
N ASN A 62 23.84 -14.75 3.85
CA ASN A 62 23.22 -16.06 3.66
C ASN A 62 22.42 -16.54 4.87
N ALA A 63 22.78 -16.13 6.10
CA ALA A 63 22.11 -16.58 7.31
C ALA A 63 20.70 -15.99 7.42
N GLU A 64 20.55 -14.68 7.20
CA GLU A 64 19.24 -14.01 7.26
C GLU A 64 18.31 -14.43 6.12
N SER A 65 18.83 -14.64 4.91
CA SER A 65 18.03 -15.14 3.79
C SER A 65 17.51 -16.55 4.04
N ASN A 66 18.32 -17.40 4.68
CA ASN A 66 17.92 -18.77 5.04
C ASN A 66 16.84 -18.76 6.13
N ILE A 67 16.94 -17.88 7.12
CA ILE A 67 15.90 -17.73 8.16
C ILE A 67 14.55 -17.30 7.55
N ILE A 68 14.56 -16.35 6.62
CA ILE A 68 13.34 -15.91 5.94
C ILE A 68 12.75 -17.03 5.09
N LEU A 69 13.59 -17.76 4.34
CA LEU A 69 13.15 -18.90 3.53
C LEU A 69 12.59 -20.04 4.37
N ASP A 70 13.19 -20.33 5.53
CA ASP A 70 12.71 -21.34 6.46
C ASP A 70 11.36 -20.94 7.07
N LYS A 71 11.18 -19.68 7.47
CA LYS A 71 9.87 -19.17 7.92
C LYS A 71 8.80 -19.26 6.84
N TRP A 72 9.15 -18.98 5.58
CA TRP A 72 8.24 -19.14 4.43
C TRP A 72 7.91 -20.62 4.16
N HIS A 73 8.90 -21.51 4.27
CA HIS A 73 8.71 -22.94 4.11
C HIS A 73 7.79 -23.49 5.21
N ASN A 74 8.01 -23.10 6.46
CA ASN A 74 7.18 -23.52 7.59
C ASN A 74 5.77 -22.92 7.54
N PHE A 75 5.62 -21.68 7.05
CA PHE A 75 4.31 -21.10 6.73
C PHE A 75 3.53 -21.95 5.73
N LEU A 76 4.18 -22.43 4.66
CA LEU A 76 3.55 -23.31 3.69
C LEU A 76 3.22 -24.71 4.29
N ASN A 77 3.97 -25.13 5.32
CA ASN A 77 3.88 -26.46 5.91
C ASN A 77 3.00 -26.57 7.16
N GLY A 78 2.66 -25.46 7.81
CA GLY A 78 1.50 -25.41 8.72
C GLY A 78 1.76 -25.02 10.16
N GLU A 79 2.92 -24.47 10.50
CA GLU A 79 3.17 -24.02 11.87
C GLU A 79 2.39 -22.74 12.19
N ALA A 80 1.59 -22.77 13.26
CA ALA A 80 0.70 -21.66 13.63
C ALA A 80 1.47 -20.38 14.01
N GLN A 81 2.64 -20.53 14.65
CA GLN A 81 3.53 -19.42 14.99
C GLN A 81 4.05 -18.71 13.74
N ASP A 82 4.67 -19.46 12.82
CA ASP A 82 5.17 -18.90 11.57
C ASP A 82 4.05 -18.30 10.72
N THR A 83 2.87 -18.91 10.75
CA THR A 83 1.67 -18.37 10.10
C THR A 83 1.25 -17.01 10.67
N PHE A 84 1.26 -16.87 12.00
CA PHE A 84 0.99 -15.60 12.65
C PHE A 84 2.06 -14.54 12.29
N GLU A 85 3.34 -14.90 12.36
CA GLU A 85 4.45 -13.97 12.07
C GLU A 85 4.41 -13.46 10.63
N VAL A 86 4.21 -14.35 9.65
CA VAL A 86 4.09 -13.96 8.24
C VAL A 86 2.87 -13.06 8.02
N LEU A 87 1.72 -13.37 8.63
CA LEU A 87 0.53 -12.51 8.55
C LEU A 87 0.81 -11.12 9.13
N TYR A 88 1.43 -11.05 10.31
CA TYR A 88 1.79 -9.82 10.98
C TYR A 88 2.72 -8.95 10.12
N VAL A 89 3.81 -9.54 9.60
CA VAL A 89 4.80 -8.84 8.77
C VAL A 89 4.18 -8.38 7.45
N LYS A 90 3.40 -9.23 6.77
CA LYS A 90 2.68 -8.86 5.54
C LYS A 90 1.77 -7.65 5.77
N SER A 91 0.95 -7.69 6.83
CA SER A 91 0.06 -6.59 7.18
C SER A 91 0.85 -5.31 7.48
N PHE A 92 1.95 -5.40 8.22
CA PHE A 92 2.78 -4.25 8.57
C PHE A 92 3.39 -3.58 7.33
N LEU A 93 3.98 -4.37 6.42
CA LEU A 93 4.55 -3.86 5.17
C LEU A 93 3.47 -3.22 4.28
N THR A 94 2.29 -3.84 4.22
CA THR A 94 1.16 -3.29 3.46
C THR A 94 0.73 -1.94 4.04
N ASP A 95 0.65 -1.84 5.38
CA ASP A 95 0.30 -0.59 6.05
C ASP A 95 1.33 0.51 5.79
N LEU A 96 2.63 0.21 5.83
CA LEU A 96 3.69 1.18 5.51
C LEU A 96 3.54 1.77 4.10
N VAL A 97 3.29 0.94 3.10
CA VAL A 97 3.07 1.40 1.72
C VAL A 97 1.86 2.34 1.66
N THR A 98 0.77 2.00 2.35
CA THR A 98 -0.44 2.83 2.35
C THR A 98 -0.28 4.15 3.13
N VAL A 99 0.60 4.20 4.14
CA VAL A 99 0.89 5.42 4.92
C VAL A 99 1.40 6.54 4.04
N TRP A 100 2.38 6.25 3.19
CA TRP A 100 2.96 7.28 2.33
C TRP A 100 1.92 7.87 1.36
N GLN A 101 1.17 7.01 0.70
CA GLN A 101 0.16 7.43 -0.27
C GLN A 101 -1.00 8.22 0.37
N GLU A 102 -1.54 7.74 1.50
CA GLU A 102 -2.74 8.32 2.09
C GLU A 102 -2.47 9.64 2.79
N LEU A 103 -1.29 9.84 3.37
CA LEU A 103 -0.94 11.11 3.99
C LEU A 103 -0.87 12.26 2.97
N ASP A 104 -0.26 12.02 1.80
CA ASP A 104 -0.20 13.01 0.73
C ASP A 104 -1.60 13.37 0.22
N LYS A 105 -2.47 12.37 0.08
CA LYS A 105 -3.87 12.57 -0.27
C LYS A 105 -4.61 13.44 0.73
N ILE A 106 -4.45 13.17 2.03
CA ILE A 106 -5.09 13.97 3.08
C ILE A 106 -4.54 15.40 3.09
N ASN A 107 -3.23 15.57 2.87
CA ASN A 107 -2.59 16.89 2.88
C ASN A 107 -3.11 17.81 1.76
N VAL A 108 -3.38 17.25 0.58
CA VAL A 108 -3.86 18.01 -0.58
C VAL A 108 -5.38 18.31 -0.52
N LEU A 109 -6.11 17.77 0.46
CA LEU A 109 -7.55 18.05 0.60
C LEU A 109 -7.84 19.56 0.62
N GLY A 110 -8.82 20.01 -0.17
CA GLY A 110 -9.21 21.42 -0.20
C GLY A 110 -8.12 22.36 -0.77
N SER A 111 -7.09 21.82 -1.44
CA SER A 111 -6.05 22.63 -2.05
C SER A 111 -6.64 23.56 -3.12
N THR A 112 -6.05 24.75 -3.25
CA THR A 112 -6.32 25.67 -4.36
C THR A 112 -5.36 25.48 -5.53
N ASN A 113 -4.39 24.57 -5.39
CA ASN A 113 -3.43 24.24 -6.42
C ASN A 113 -3.91 23.04 -7.24
N LYS A 114 -4.33 23.31 -8.48
CA LYS A 114 -4.75 22.27 -9.43
C LYS A 114 -3.65 21.25 -9.75
N LYS A 115 -2.37 21.64 -9.73
CA LYS A 115 -1.26 20.74 -10.06
C LYS A 115 -1.14 19.66 -8.98
N ASP A 116 -1.20 20.04 -7.71
CA ASP A 116 -1.10 19.13 -6.57
C ASP A 116 -2.28 18.14 -6.54
N ILE A 117 -3.51 18.63 -6.70
CA ILE A 117 -4.71 17.78 -6.76
C ILE A 117 -4.57 16.75 -7.89
N LYS A 118 -4.19 17.20 -9.10
CA LYS A 118 -4.04 16.33 -10.26
C LYS A 118 -2.94 15.29 -10.06
N ALA A 119 -1.77 15.71 -9.56
CA ALA A 119 -0.61 14.84 -9.37
C ALA A 119 -0.92 13.72 -8.36
N ILE A 120 -1.47 14.09 -7.20
CA ILE A 120 -1.83 13.13 -6.15
C ILE A 120 -2.95 12.20 -6.59
N SER A 121 -4.00 12.70 -7.26
CA SER A 121 -5.05 11.82 -7.81
C SER A 121 -4.51 10.87 -8.87
N LYS A 122 -3.59 11.32 -9.75
CA LYS A 122 -2.95 10.46 -10.75
C LYS A 122 -2.11 9.35 -10.11
N ALA A 123 -1.33 9.67 -9.07
CA ALA A 123 -0.55 8.69 -8.32
C ALA A 123 -1.45 7.65 -7.62
N ASN A 124 -2.51 8.11 -6.94
CA ASN A 124 -3.50 7.24 -6.31
C ASN A 124 -4.22 6.33 -7.32
N LYS A 125 -4.57 6.88 -8.49
CA LYS A 125 -5.16 6.11 -9.58
C LYS A 125 -4.23 4.96 -9.99
N LYS A 126 -2.95 5.24 -10.25
CA LYS A 126 -1.95 4.20 -10.58
C LYS A 126 -1.86 3.14 -9.48
N TYR A 127 -1.77 3.56 -8.22
CA TYR A 127 -1.76 2.63 -7.09
C TYR A 127 -2.98 1.71 -7.11
N ASN A 128 -4.19 2.26 -7.25
CA ASN A 128 -5.43 1.47 -7.23
C ASN A 128 -5.56 0.52 -8.43
N ILE A 129 -5.00 0.86 -9.60
CA ILE A 129 -4.94 -0.05 -10.78
C ILE A 129 -4.18 -1.33 -10.44
N PHE A 130 -3.03 -1.20 -9.75
CA PHE A 130 -2.20 -2.35 -9.41
C PHE A 130 -2.67 -3.05 -8.14
N TYR A 131 -3.03 -2.26 -7.12
CA TYR A 131 -3.42 -2.78 -5.81
C TYR A 131 -4.64 -3.71 -5.91
N GLY A 132 -5.71 -3.33 -6.61
CA GLY A 132 -6.92 -4.14 -6.71
C GLY A 132 -6.69 -5.59 -7.14
N PRO A 133 -6.15 -5.86 -8.35
CA PRO A 133 -5.90 -7.22 -8.81
C PRO A 133 -4.83 -7.94 -7.98
N ILE A 134 -3.77 -7.25 -7.56
CA ILE A 134 -2.69 -7.85 -6.75
C ILE A 134 -3.21 -8.26 -5.38
N SER A 135 -3.99 -7.41 -4.71
CA SER A 135 -4.53 -7.67 -3.38
C SER A 135 -5.55 -8.81 -3.41
N LEU A 136 -6.37 -8.92 -4.46
CA LEU A 136 -7.25 -10.07 -4.68
C LEU A 136 -6.44 -11.37 -4.76
N ALA A 137 -5.44 -11.43 -5.64
CA ALA A 137 -4.61 -12.62 -5.83
C ALA A 137 -3.85 -13.01 -4.55
N LEU A 138 -3.26 -12.01 -3.87
CA LEU A 138 -2.58 -12.20 -2.59
C LEU A 138 -3.53 -12.70 -1.52
N ASN A 139 -4.70 -12.10 -1.36
CA ASN A 139 -5.67 -12.53 -0.35
C ASN A 139 -6.18 -13.94 -0.63
N SER A 140 -6.41 -14.33 -1.88
CA SER A 140 -6.73 -15.72 -2.22
C SER A 140 -5.62 -16.68 -1.81
N PHE A 141 -4.37 -16.39 -2.15
CA PHE A 141 -3.24 -17.21 -1.72
C PHE A 141 -3.14 -17.32 -0.20
N PHE A 142 -3.17 -16.18 0.51
CA PHE A 142 -3.06 -16.14 1.97
C PHE A 142 -4.23 -16.86 2.64
N HIS A 143 -5.47 -16.70 2.17
CA HIS A 143 -6.62 -17.40 2.74
C HIS A 143 -6.52 -18.92 2.55
N THR A 144 -5.99 -19.42 1.43
CA THR A 144 -5.73 -20.85 1.27
C THR A 144 -4.76 -21.38 2.32
N VAL A 145 -3.67 -20.66 2.58
CA VAL A 145 -2.70 -21.06 3.60
C VAL A 145 -3.29 -20.95 5.02
N LEU A 146 -4.01 -19.87 5.31
CA LEU A 146 -4.66 -19.67 6.60
C LEU A 146 -5.75 -20.71 6.89
N ASN A 147 -6.54 -21.12 5.89
CA ASN A 147 -7.51 -22.22 6.02
C ASN A 147 -6.81 -23.53 6.38
N LYS A 148 -5.70 -23.84 5.72
CA LYS A 148 -4.90 -25.05 5.98
C LYS A 148 -4.34 -25.07 7.40
N ASN A 149 -3.83 -23.93 7.88
CA ASN A 149 -3.00 -23.88 9.09
C ASN A 149 -3.79 -23.52 10.35
N LEU A 150 -4.80 -22.65 10.23
CA LEU A 150 -5.58 -22.13 11.36
C LEU A 150 -6.97 -22.76 11.47
N GLY A 151 -7.29 -23.68 10.56
CA GLY A 151 -8.60 -24.32 10.46
C GLY A 151 -9.64 -23.47 9.72
N ASP A 152 -10.75 -24.13 9.42
CA ASP A 152 -11.77 -23.67 8.50
C ASP A 152 -13.15 -23.62 9.16
N ASP A 153 -13.25 -22.89 10.27
CA ASP A 153 -14.55 -22.64 10.90
C ASP A 153 -15.30 -21.51 10.18
N ARG A 154 -16.64 -21.53 10.28
CA ARG A 154 -17.53 -20.59 9.59
C ARG A 154 -17.20 -19.13 9.86
N ASN A 155 -16.78 -18.77 11.07
CA ASN A 155 -16.45 -17.39 11.41
C ASN A 155 -15.16 -16.96 10.71
N SER A 156 -14.14 -17.82 10.71
CA SER A 156 -12.90 -17.57 9.96
C SER A 156 -13.15 -17.41 8.46
N GLN A 157 -14.03 -18.22 7.86
CA GLN A 157 -14.42 -18.07 6.45
C GLN A 157 -15.10 -16.73 6.16
N ILE A 158 -16.01 -16.28 7.03
CA ILE A 158 -16.68 -14.97 6.88
C ILE A 158 -15.66 -13.84 6.96
N VAL A 159 -14.76 -13.86 7.95
CA VAL A 159 -13.70 -12.84 8.09
C VAL A 159 -12.83 -12.77 6.83
N ARG A 160 -12.40 -13.92 6.33
CA ARG A 160 -11.59 -14.02 5.10
C ARG A 160 -12.36 -13.55 3.87
N PHE A 161 -13.63 -13.88 3.75
CA PHE A 161 -14.47 -13.35 2.67
C PHE A 161 -14.59 -11.83 2.72
N LEU A 162 -14.86 -11.26 3.91
CA LEU A 162 -14.97 -9.81 4.09
C LEU A 162 -13.64 -9.09 3.82
N ASN A 163 -12.49 -9.76 3.96
CA ASN A 163 -11.18 -9.22 3.65
C ASN A 163 -10.96 -8.95 2.14
N TYR A 164 -11.87 -9.42 1.27
CA TYR A 164 -11.89 -8.99 -0.14
C TYR A 164 -12.55 -7.62 -0.35
N LEU A 165 -13.37 -7.13 0.59
CA LEU A 165 -14.07 -5.85 0.43
C LEU A 165 -13.13 -4.66 0.19
N PRO A 166 -12.01 -4.48 0.91
CA PRO A 166 -11.07 -3.39 0.62
C PRO A 166 -10.46 -3.49 -0.77
N SER A 167 -10.23 -4.72 -1.26
CA SER A 167 -9.72 -4.97 -2.61
C SER A 167 -10.75 -4.57 -3.67
N LEU A 168 -12.03 -4.86 -3.43
CA LEU A 168 -13.13 -4.44 -4.30
C LEU A 168 -13.33 -2.92 -4.26
N ALA A 169 -13.18 -2.30 -3.10
CA ALA A 169 -13.27 -0.86 -2.93
C ALA A 169 -12.17 -0.11 -3.71
N ALA A 170 -11.03 -0.74 -4.00
CA ALA A 170 -9.97 -0.16 -4.83
C ALA A 170 -10.47 0.26 -6.22
N TRP A 171 -11.41 -0.48 -6.82
CA TRP A 171 -12.01 -0.14 -8.11
C TRP A 171 -12.89 1.11 -8.03
N LYS A 172 -13.67 1.25 -6.95
CA LYS A 172 -14.43 2.47 -6.70
C LYS A 172 -13.50 3.67 -6.49
N ASN A 173 -12.43 3.48 -5.70
CA ASN A 173 -11.43 4.50 -5.45
C ASN A 173 -10.70 4.92 -6.74
N LEU A 174 -10.39 3.96 -7.61
CA LEU A 174 -9.82 4.19 -8.93
C LEU A 174 -10.69 5.13 -9.77
N TYR A 175 -11.99 4.85 -9.83
CA TYR A 175 -12.95 5.69 -10.55
C TYR A 175 -12.97 7.12 -9.98
N LEU A 176 -13.05 7.25 -8.66
CA LEU A 176 -13.12 8.54 -7.97
C LEU A 176 -11.82 9.35 -8.15
N ASP A 177 -10.65 8.72 -8.06
CA ASP A 177 -9.37 9.37 -8.31
C ASP A 177 -9.26 9.85 -9.77
N GLY A 178 -9.69 9.03 -10.73
CA GLY A 178 -9.73 9.43 -12.15
C GLY A 178 -10.73 10.56 -12.43
N TYR A 179 -11.80 10.64 -11.65
CA TYR A 179 -12.76 11.74 -11.73
C TYR A 179 -12.20 13.04 -11.14
N ILE A 180 -11.54 12.99 -9.97
CA ILE A 180 -10.87 14.16 -9.36
C ILE A 180 -9.73 14.64 -10.25
N GLU A 181 -8.90 13.73 -10.79
CA GLU A 181 -7.79 14.08 -11.69
C GLU A 181 -8.28 14.90 -12.90
N ARG A 182 -9.38 14.47 -13.53
CA ARG A 182 -9.97 15.18 -14.68
C ARG A 182 -10.56 16.54 -14.31
N ASN A 183 -11.07 16.68 -13.09
CA ASN A 183 -11.76 17.88 -12.62
C ASN A 183 -10.90 18.78 -11.72
N ALA A 184 -9.61 18.50 -11.55
CA ALA A 184 -8.72 19.19 -10.61
C ALA A 184 -8.73 20.73 -10.77
N LYS A 185 -8.82 21.24 -12.01
CA LYS A 185 -8.92 22.69 -12.28
C LYS A 185 -10.19 23.30 -11.69
N VAL A 186 -11.33 22.62 -11.84
CA VAL A 186 -12.64 23.10 -11.37
C VAL A 186 -12.71 23.02 -9.85
N ILE A 187 -12.23 21.91 -9.26
CA ILE A 187 -12.16 21.72 -7.80
C ILE A 187 -11.29 22.80 -7.15
N ALA A 188 -10.09 23.04 -7.69
CA ALA A 188 -9.20 24.10 -7.22
C ALA A 188 -9.85 25.50 -7.29
N GLY A 189 -10.55 25.79 -8.40
CA GLY A 189 -11.30 27.03 -8.57
C GLY A 189 -12.40 27.20 -7.54
N TYR A 190 -13.19 26.14 -7.29
CA TYR A 190 -14.22 26.12 -6.27
C TYR A 190 -13.63 26.34 -4.86
N ASN A 191 -12.57 25.62 -4.48
CA ASN A 191 -11.92 25.75 -3.18
C ASN A 191 -11.42 27.19 -2.95
N ARG A 192 -10.87 27.82 -4.00
CA ARG A 192 -10.39 29.21 -3.95
C ARG A 192 -11.53 30.20 -3.75
N ILE A 193 -12.61 30.08 -4.53
CA ILE A 193 -13.75 31.02 -4.49
C ILE A 193 -14.52 30.89 -3.17
N SER A 194 -14.75 29.67 -2.73
CA SER A 194 -15.48 29.39 -1.48
C SER A 194 -14.61 29.55 -0.22
N LYS A 195 -13.32 29.90 -0.36
CA LYS A 195 -12.33 29.97 0.74
C LYS A 195 -12.40 28.74 1.64
N ARG A 196 -12.44 27.57 0.99
CA ARG A 196 -12.77 26.32 1.66
C ARG A 196 -11.66 25.91 2.63
N ASP A 197 -11.91 26.04 3.92
CA ASP A 197 -11.04 25.49 4.95
C ASP A 197 -11.45 24.05 5.28
N LEU A 198 -10.53 23.11 5.08
CA LEU A 198 -10.68 21.70 5.43
C LEU A 198 -9.69 21.27 6.52
N SER A 199 -9.09 22.20 7.27
CA SER A 199 -8.15 21.94 8.35
C SER A 199 -8.66 20.89 9.35
N SER A 200 -9.87 21.08 9.89
CA SER A 200 -10.52 20.13 10.81
C SER A 200 -10.76 18.76 10.15
N THR A 201 -11.17 18.74 8.89
CA THR A 201 -11.34 17.50 8.13
C THR A 201 -10.02 16.78 7.94
N LYS A 202 -8.94 17.48 7.61
CA LYS A 202 -7.59 16.91 7.50
C LYS A 202 -7.13 16.31 8.83
N PHE A 203 -7.33 17.04 9.92
CA PHE A 203 -6.98 16.55 11.25
C PHE A 203 -7.73 15.26 11.59
N LEU A 204 -9.06 15.25 11.43
CA LEU A 204 -9.88 14.06 11.68
C LEU A 204 -9.47 12.88 10.78
N GLN A 205 -9.20 13.13 9.51
CA GLN A 205 -8.75 12.12 8.56
C GLN A 205 -7.38 11.54 8.96
N LYS A 206 -6.43 12.37 9.41
CA LYS A 206 -5.12 11.91 9.90
C LYS A 206 -5.23 11.11 11.20
N ALA A 207 -6.04 11.58 12.15
CA ALA A 207 -6.25 10.89 13.42
C ALA A 207 -6.91 9.52 13.19
N TRP A 208 -7.99 9.48 12.39
CA TRP A 208 -8.65 8.23 12.01
C TRP A 208 -7.68 7.29 11.30
N PHE A 209 -6.91 7.79 10.33
CA PHE A 209 -5.89 7.01 9.63
C PHE A 209 -4.85 6.42 10.59
N GLY A 210 -4.29 7.24 11.48
CA GLY A 210 -3.30 6.80 12.47
C GLY A 210 -3.84 5.73 13.42
N ILE A 211 -5.07 5.89 13.91
CA ILE A 211 -5.73 4.88 14.75
C ILE A 211 -5.88 3.56 14.00
N ASN A 212 -6.39 3.57 12.76
CA ASN A 212 -6.54 2.36 11.95
C ASN A 212 -5.20 1.64 11.74
N LYS A 213 -4.10 2.38 11.53
CA LYS A 213 -2.78 1.80 11.29
C LYS A 213 -2.12 1.25 12.55
N ILE A 214 -2.34 1.85 13.72
CA ILE A 214 -1.61 1.46 14.94
C ILE A 214 -2.39 0.44 15.76
N LEU A 215 -3.72 0.59 15.85
CA LEU A 215 -4.56 -0.15 16.80
C LEU A 215 -4.43 -1.68 16.69
N PRO A 216 -4.43 -2.30 15.49
CA PRO A 216 -4.30 -3.76 15.39
C PRO A 216 -3.00 -4.29 15.99
N TYR A 217 -1.89 -3.56 15.83
CA TYR A 217 -0.58 -3.97 16.33
C TYR A 217 -0.45 -3.70 17.83
N ALA A 218 -0.88 -2.52 18.28
CA ALA A 218 -0.85 -2.15 19.69
C ALA A 218 -1.69 -3.10 20.55
N PHE A 219 -2.86 -3.52 20.06
CA PHE A 219 -3.73 -4.46 20.75
C PHE A 219 -3.06 -5.83 20.91
N ILE A 220 -2.43 -6.36 19.86
CA ILE A 220 -1.72 -7.64 19.93
C ILE A 220 -0.49 -7.57 20.85
N LEU A 221 0.28 -6.47 20.80
CA LEU A 221 1.38 -6.24 21.74
C LEU A 221 0.89 -6.14 23.19
N GLY A 222 -0.25 -5.48 23.40
CA GLY A 222 -0.90 -5.39 24.71
C GLY A 222 -1.33 -6.75 25.24
N ILE A 223 -1.97 -7.58 24.41
CA ILE A 223 -2.32 -8.98 24.77
C ILE A 223 -1.07 -9.76 25.15
N LYS A 224 -0.01 -9.72 24.35
CA LYS A 224 1.25 -10.42 24.66
C LYS A 224 1.87 -9.96 25.99
N LYS A 225 1.79 -8.67 26.32
CA LYS A 225 2.39 -8.08 27.52
C LYS A 225 1.59 -8.33 28.80
N LEU A 226 0.26 -8.24 28.73
CA LEU A 226 -0.63 -8.45 29.89
C LEU A 226 -0.73 -9.91 30.30
N ASN A 227 -0.33 -10.80 29.41
CA ASN A 227 -0.52 -12.22 29.56
C ASN A 227 0.85 -12.90 29.42
N SER A 228 1.79 -12.59 30.32
CA SER A 228 3.12 -13.22 30.34
C SER A 228 3.09 -14.74 30.52
N ASN A 229 1.93 -15.31 30.88
CA ASN A 229 1.67 -16.76 30.92
C ASN A 229 1.08 -17.31 29.60
N MET A 230 0.96 -16.50 28.55
CA MET A 230 0.55 -16.91 27.19
C MET A 230 1.67 -17.58 26.38
N GLU A 231 2.62 -18.26 27.01
CA GLU A 231 3.21 -19.43 26.34
C GLU A 231 2.10 -20.42 25.89
N ASN A 232 0.92 -20.35 26.52
CA ASN A 232 -0.24 -21.21 26.25
C ASN A 232 -1.39 -20.58 25.43
N ALA A 233 -1.36 -19.29 25.03
CA ALA A 233 -2.34 -18.85 24.03
C ALA A 233 -1.93 -19.41 22.68
N SER A 234 -2.78 -20.24 22.11
CA SER A 234 -2.51 -20.81 20.80
C SER A 234 -2.23 -19.66 19.83
N TYR A 235 -1.09 -19.68 19.15
CA TYR A 235 -0.78 -18.73 18.06
C TYR A 235 -1.91 -18.65 17.03
N LYS A 236 -2.72 -19.71 16.95
CA LYS A 236 -3.96 -19.75 16.17
C LYS A 236 -5.02 -18.76 16.62
N ASP A 237 -5.27 -18.63 17.92
CA ASP A 237 -6.25 -17.68 18.45
C ASP A 237 -5.75 -16.25 18.31
N LEU A 238 -4.45 -16.04 18.51
CA LEU A 238 -3.81 -14.74 18.28
C LEU A 238 -3.91 -14.32 16.80
N ALA A 239 -3.66 -15.25 15.87
CA ALA A 239 -3.79 -15.01 14.45
C ALA A 239 -5.23 -14.68 14.06
N LYS A 240 -6.22 -15.43 14.55
CA LYS A 240 -7.65 -15.14 14.32
C LYS A 240 -8.06 -13.78 14.86
N CYS A 241 -7.63 -13.43 16.07
CA CYS A 241 -7.89 -12.11 16.66
C CYS A 241 -7.28 -11.00 15.80
N PHE A 242 -6.03 -11.17 15.35
CA PHE A 242 -5.37 -10.22 14.47
C PHE A 242 -6.05 -10.09 13.11
N GLU A 243 -6.49 -11.19 12.49
CA GLU A 243 -7.28 -11.17 11.24
C GLU A 243 -8.54 -10.30 11.38
N VAL A 244 -9.29 -10.46 12.49
CA VAL A 244 -10.50 -9.68 12.76
C VAL A 244 -10.18 -8.20 12.96
N LEU A 245 -9.13 -7.87 13.73
CA LEU A 245 -8.73 -6.48 13.96
C LEU A 245 -8.25 -5.79 12.69
N LYS A 246 -7.47 -6.50 11.86
CA LYS A 246 -7.03 -6.00 10.56
C LYS A 246 -8.21 -5.79 9.62
N LEU A 247 -9.14 -6.73 9.54
CA LEU A 247 -10.35 -6.57 8.76
C LEU A 247 -11.16 -5.33 9.20
N ALA A 248 -11.37 -5.17 10.52
CA ALA A 248 -12.10 -4.02 11.05
C ALA A 248 -11.39 -2.70 10.71
N SER A 249 -10.06 -2.66 10.84
CA SER A 249 -9.22 -1.53 10.40
C SER A 249 -9.41 -1.23 8.90
N ASP A 250 -9.40 -2.25 8.04
CA ASP A 250 -9.45 -2.06 6.59
C ASP A 250 -10.85 -1.63 6.10
N ILE A 251 -11.91 -2.11 6.76
CA ILE A 251 -13.29 -1.63 6.55
C ILE A 251 -13.42 -0.17 7.01
N SER A 252 -12.95 0.14 8.22
CA SER A 252 -12.91 1.48 8.78
C SER A 252 -12.16 2.46 7.86
N GLU A 253 -11.05 2.02 7.29
CA GLU A 253 -10.25 2.76 6.33
C GLU A 253 -10.99 2.98 5.00
N THR A 254 -11.75 2.00 4.53
CA THR A 254 -12.59 2.13 3.34
C THR A 254 -13.66 3.22 3.54
N ILE A 255 -14.29 3.24 4.73
CA ILE A 255 -15.27 4.28 5.10
C ILE A 255 -14.61 5.65 5.17
N ARG A 256 -13.45 5.75 5.85
CA ARG A 256 -12.67 6.99 5.96
C ARG A 256 -12.33 7.56 4.58
N LYS A 257 -11.85 6.73 3.65
CA LYS A 257 -11.55 7.14 2.26
C LYS A 257 -12.78 7.66 1.55
N SER A 258 -13.93 6.99 1.71
CA SER A 258 -15.20 7.47 1.13
C SER A 258 -15.57 8.87 1.65
N HIS A 259 -15.39 9.15 2.94
CA HIS A 259 -15.57 10.49 3.50
C HIS A 259 -14.55 11.50 2.92
N GLY A 260 -13.30 11.09 2.75
CA GLY A 260 -12.25 11.92 2.14
C GLY A 260 -12.60 12.33 0.70
N TYR A 261 -13.11 11.40 -0.11
CA TYR A 261 -13.58 11.69 -1.47
C TYR A 261 -14.76 12.66 -1.49
N THR A 262 -15.77 12.44 -0.65
CA THR A 262 -16.92 13.36 -0.53
C THR A 262 -16.46 14.74 -0.09
N ALA A 263 -15.52 14.82 0.86
CA ALA A 263 -14.92 16.08 1.27
C ALA A 263 -14.17 16.74 0.10
N GLU A 264 -13.33 16.04 -0.65
CA GLU A 264 -12.59 16.65 -1.75
C GLU A 264 -13.51 17.21 -2.84
N MET A 265 -14.47 16.41 -3.28
CA MET A 265 -15.44 16.83 -4.29
C MET A 265 -16.29 18.00 -3.79
N GLY A 266 -16.83 17.95 -2.56
CA GLY A 266 -17.75 18.98 -2.08
C GLY A 266 -18.91 19.22 -3.07
N ASN A 267 -19.33 20.47 -3.21
CA ASN A 267 -20.42 20.83 -4.13
C ASN A 267 -19.94 21.49 -5.43
N TYR A 268 -18.76 21.08 -5.92
CA TYR A 268 -18.13 21.71 -7.07
C TYR A 268 -18.91 21.50 -8.38
N GLU A 269 -19.75 20.47 -8.50
CA GLU A 269 -20.59 20.25 -9.68
C GLU A 269 -21.66 21.35 -9.84
N ARG A 270 -22.20 21.89 -8.73
CA ARG A 270 -23.06 23.09 -8.81
C ARG A 270 -22.29 24.32 -9.27
N TYR A 271 -21.04 24.47 -8.84
CA TYR A 271 -20.16 25.53 -9.33
C TYR A 271 -19.85 25.35 -10.83
N ARG A 272 -19.55 24.12 -11.27
CA ARG A 272 -19.33 23.79 -12.68
C ARG A 272 -20.53 24.15 -13.55
N ALA A 273 -21.75 23.82 -13.10
CA ALA A 273 -22.98 24.21 -13.79
C ALA A 273 -23.16 25.74 -13.87
N SER A 274 -22.71 26.48 -12.85
CA SER A 274 -22.75 27.96 -12.85
C SER A 274 -21.73 28.61 -13.79
N LEU A 275 -20.68 27.90 -14.20
CA LEU A 275 -19.67 28.41 -15.15
C LEU A 275 -20.08 28.26 -16.63
N ILE A 276 -21.16 27.52 -16.91
CA ILE A 276 -21.67 27.25 -18.27
C ILE A 276 -22.83 28.21 -18.62
N LYS A 277 -23.32 28.98 -17.64
CA LYS A 277 -24.29 30.07 -17.85
C LYS A 277 -23.58 31.34 -18.26
#